data_AF-A0AAV4TPY9-F1
#
_entry.id   AF-A0AAV4TPY9-F1
#
_cell.length_a   1.000
_cell.length_b   1.000
_cell.length_c   1.000
_cell.angle_alpha   90.00
_cell.angle_beta   90.00
_cell.angle_gamma   90.00
#
_symmetry.space_group_name_H-M   'P 1'
#
loop_
_entity.id
_entity.type
_entity.pdbx_description
1 polymer ?
#
loop_
_entity_poly.entity_id
_entity_poly.type
_entity_poly.pdbx_seq_one_letter_code
_entity_poly.pdbx_strand_id
1 'polypeptide(L)'
;MNTQTLLRLAHSDPKIKRTFGGVFTSDMLPEKRGHYQSFIVNTDSSMSTGQHWQAIFCDNNQNCVFFCSYGTYPIEIIKKFLERNSIRMDWNSLILQHPKTTSCGLFCLYFLWHMNRGLTIERLRERNVCENE
;
A
#
# COMPACT_ATOMS: atom_id res chain seq x y z
N MET A 1 -7.47 -12.80 0.80
CA MET A 1 -8.25 -11.76 1.52
C MET A 1 -9.04 -10.96 0.48
N ASN A 2 -10.29 -10.57 0.77
CA ASN A 2 -11.13 -9.84 -0.20
C ASN A 2 -11.25 -8.34 0.11
N THR A 3 -11.74 -7.57 -0.86
CA THR A 3 -11.97 -6.12 -0.79
C THR A 3 -12.81 -5.71 0.43
N GLN A 4 -13.87 -6.43 0.73
CA GLN A 4 -14.79 -6.08 1.83
C GLN A 4 -14.12 -6.22 3.20
N THR A 5 -13.27 -7.23 3.38
CA THR A 5 -12.46 -7.40 4.59
C THR A 5 -11.46 -6.25 4.74
N LEU A 6 -10.74 -5.89 3.67
CA LEU A 6 -9.77 -4.79 3.70
C LEU A 6 -10.42 -3.44 4.04
N LEU A 7 -11.57 -3.15 3.43
CA LEU A 7 -12.35 -1.94 3.73
C LEU A 7 -12.76 -1.89 5.21
N ARG A 8 -13.29 -3.00 5.75
CA ARG A 8 -13.72 -3.08 7.16
C ARG A 8 -12.54 -2.86 8.11
N LEU A 9 -11.41 -3.50 7.85
CA LEU A 9 -10.22 -3.36 8.69
C LEU A 9 -9.61 -1.96 8.61
N ALA A 10 -9.49 -1.38 7.42
CA ALA A 10 -9.01 -0.02 7.25
C ALA A 10 -9.90 1.00 7.99
N HIS A 11 -11.23 0.83 7.93
CA HIS A 11 -12.17 1.70 8.65
C HIS A 11 -12.22 1.46 10.16
N SER A 12 -11.67 0.35 10.66
CA SER A 12 -11.60 0.08 12.10
C SER A 12 -10.53 0.91 12.82
N ASP A 13 -9.50 1.39 12.10
CA ASP A 13 -8.50 2.31 12.64
C ASP A 13 -8.92 3.78 12.37
N PRO A 14 -9.09 4.63 13.41
CA PRO A 14 -9.55 6.00 13.23
C PRO A 14 -8.63 6.90 12.41
N LYS A 15 -7.31 6.63 12.39
CA LYS A 15 -6.35 7.43 11.61
C LYS A 15 -6.42 7.05 10.13
N ILE A 16 -6.40 5.74 9.84
CA ILE A 16 -6.56 5.25 8.46
C ILE A 16 -7.91 5.71 7.91
N LYS A 17 -9.01 5.51 8.64
CA LYS A 17 -10.37 5.86 8.20
C LYS A 17 -10.50 7.31 7.68
N ARG A 18 -9.79 8.27 8.27
CA ARG A 18 -9.88 9.69 7.90
C ARG A 18 -9.22 10.02 6.56
N THR A 19 -8.27 9.20 6.13
CA THR A 19 -7.42 9.49 4.98
C THR A 19 -7.48 8.42 3.89
N PHE A 20 -8.27 7.36 4.12
CA PHE A 20 -8.38 6.21 3.24
C PHE A 20 -9.31 6.47 2.06
N GLY A 21 -8.77 6.46 0.86
CA GLY A 21 -9.50 6.62 -0.40
C GLY A 21 -10.21 5.36 -0.87
N GLY A 22 -9.82 4.19 -0.35
CA GLY A 22 -10.50 2.93 -0.59
C GLY A 22 -9.60 1.81 -1.13
N VAL A 23 -10.28 0.77 -1.62
CA VAL A 23 -9.66 -0.44 -2.18
C VAL A 23 -10.05 -0.54 -3.65
N PHE A 24 -9.07 -0.63 -4.54
CA PHE A 24 -9.27 -0.57 -5.99
C PHE A 24 -8.55 -1.73 -6.69
N THR A 25 -9.02 -2.08 -7.89
CA THR A 25 -8.18 -2.80 -8.86
C THR A 25 -7.24 -1.80 -9.55
N SER A 26 -6.16 -2.28 -10.17
CA SER A 26 -5.12 -1.39 -10.71
C SER A 26 -5.64 -0.45 -11.80
N ASP A 27 -6.65 -0.89 -12.56
CA ASP A 27 -7.34 -0.17 -13.63
C ASP A 27 -8.47 0.75 -13.14
N MET A 28 -8.92 0.60 -11.89
CA MET A 28 -9.98 1.41 -11.29
C MET A 28 -9.44 2.44 -10.29
N LEU A 29 -8.12 2.62 -10.23
CA LEU A 29 -7.53 3.73 -9.49
C LEU A 29 -8.03 5.08 -10.05
N PRO A 30 -8.43 6.02 -9.20
CA PRO A 30 -8.87 7.33 -9.66
C PRO A 30 -7.71 8.08 -10.32
N GLU A 31 -7.99 8.94 -11.30
CA GLU A 31 -6.94 9.72 -11.97
C GLU A 31 -6.21 10.66 -10.99
N LYS A 32 -6.97 11.25 -10.06
CA LYS A 32 -6.46 12.14 -9.00
C LYS A 32 -6.80 11.56 -7.63
N ARG A 33 -5.86 11.66 -6.69
CA ARG A 33 -6.06 11.21 -5.30
C ARG A 33 -6.98 12.10 -4.46
N GLY A 34 -7.16 13.36 -4.86
CA GLY A 34 -7.92 14.33 -4.07
C GLY A 34 -7.31 14.56 -2.68
N HIS A 35 -8.14 14.57 -1.64
CA HIS A 35 -7.70 14.74 -0.24
C HIS A 35 -7.28 13.43 0.43
N TYR A 36 -7.44 12.28 -0.25
CA TYR A 36 -7.05 11.00 0.30
C TYR A 36 -5.53 10.85 0.31
N GLN A 37 -5.05 10.20 1.36
CA GLN A 37 -3.63 9.90 1.55
C GLN A 37 -3.34 8.42 1.32
N SER A 38 -4.30 7.53 1.53
CA SER A 38 -4.02 6.09 1.49
C SER A 38 -4.96 5.29 0.59
N PHE A 39 -4.41 4.28 -0.09
CA PHE A 39 -5.13 3.39 -0.99
C PHE A 39 -4.60 1.96 -0.85
N ILE A 40 -5.46 0.97 -1.05
CA ILE A 40 -5.03 -0.42 -1.29
C ILE A 40 -5.42 -0.80 -2.72
N VAL A 41 -4.51 -1.42 -3.44
CA VAL A 41 -4.64 -1.69 -4.87
C VAL A 41 -4.33 -3.14 -5.17
N ASN A 42 -5.21 -3.82 -5.88
CA ASN A 42 -4.92 -5.13 -6.46
C ASN A 42 -4.10 -4.94 -7.74
N THR A 43 -3.01 -5.70 -7.94
CA THR A 43 -2.28 -5.71 -9.22
C THR A 43 -3.16 -6.14 -10.39
N ASP A 44 -4.10 -7.04 -10.13
CA ASP A 44 -4.99 -7.55 -11.16
C ASP A 44 -5.87 -6.45 -11.75
N SER A 45 -6.09 -6.53 -13.06
CA SER A 45 -7.11 -5.72 -13.70
C SER A 45 -8.48 -6.22 -13.26
N SER A 46 -9.51 -5.39 -13.40
CA SER A 46 -10.91 -5.76 -13.09
C SER A 46 -11.41 -7.04 -13.79
N MET A 47 -10.67 -7.52 -14.80
CA MET A 47 -10.97 -8.69 -15.62
C MET A 47 -10.23 -9.98 -15.20
N SER A 48 -9.28 -9.93 -14.25
CA SER A 48 -8.51 -11.11 -13.79
C SER A 48 -8.79 -11.48 -12.34
N THR A 49 -8.59 -12.76 -12.01
CA THR A 49 -8.93 -13.34 -10.70
C THR A 49 -7.77 -13.38 -9.70
N GLY A 50 -6.65 -12.71 -9.97
CA GLY A 50 -5.52 -12.71 -9.06
C GLY A 50 -5.77 -11.86 -7.80
N GLN A 51 -4.95 -12.11 -6.78
CA GLN A 51 -5.11 -11.57 -5.43
C GLN A 51 -3.77 -11.11 -4.87
N HIS A 52 -3.14 -10.11 -5.50
CA HIS A 52 -2.00 -9.45 -4.88
C HIS A 52 -2.31 -7.99 -4.54
N TRP A 53 -2.40 -7.73 -3.24
CA TRP A 53 -2.67 -6.41 -2.68
C TRP A 53 -1.37 -5.66 -2.42
N GLN A 54 -1.33 -4.40 -2.85
CA GLN A 54 -0.29 -3.42 -2.58
C GLN A 54 -0.92 -2.19 -1.93
N ALA A 55 -0.11 -1.34 -1.31
CA ALA A 55 -0.61 -0.12 -0.68
C ALA A 55 0.12 1.11 -1.19
N ILE A 56 -0.58 2.23 -1.16
CA ILE A 56 -0.05 3.56 -1.48
C ILE A 56 -0.35 4.46 -0.29
N PHE A 57 0.64 5.24 0.14
CA PHE A 57 0.47 6.33 1.09
C PHE A 57 1.09 7.61 0.54
N CYS A 58 0.38 8.73 0.58
CA CYS A 58 0.81 10.03 0.11
C CYS A 58 0.63 11.06 1.21
N ASP A 59 1.70 11.72 1.63
CA ASP A 59 1.64 12.76 2.65
C ASP A 59 1.04 14.08 2.10
N ASN A 60 0.88 15.06 3.00
CA ASN A 60 0.38 16.38 2.63
C ASN A 60 1.36 17.19 1.76
N ASN A 61 2.62 16.78 1.69
CA ASN A 61 3.67 17.41 0.89
C ASN A 61 3.80 16.75 -0.50
N GLN A 62 2.86 15.87 -0.87
CA GLN A 62 2.87 15.14 -2.13
C GLN A 62 4.08 14.18 -2.27
N ASN A 63 4.64 13.69 -1.16
CA ASN A 63 5.53 12.54 -1.20
C ASN A 63 4.68 11.28 -1.10
N CYS A 64 4.79 10.38 -2.08
CA CYS A 64 4.09 9.10 -2.06
C CYS A 64 5.06 7.94 -1.84
N VAL A 65 4.64 6.98 -1.04
CA VAL A 65 5.31 5.72 -0.80
C VAL A 65 4.42 4.61 -1.34
N PHE A 66 4.98 3.82 -2.25
CA PHE A 66 4.40 2.59 -2.73
C PHE A 66 4.91 1.42 -1.90
N PHE A 67 4.02 0.52 -1.51
CA PHE A 67 4.35 -0.64 -0.71
C PHE A 67 3.90 -1.92 -1.39
N CYS A 68 4.85 -2.85 -1.55
CA CYS A 68 4.61 -4.22 -1.95
C CYS A 68 5.32 -5.16 -0.99
N SER A 69 4.60 -6.09 -0.36
CA SER A 69 5.18 -7.05 0.57
C SER A 69 6.20 -8.01 -0.07
N TYR A 70 6.21 -8.14 -1.40
CA TYR A 70 7.21 -8.87 -2.17
C TYR A 70 8.42 -8.01 -2.56
N GLY A 71 8.48 -6.74 -2.14
CA GLY A 71 9.60 -5.85 -2.44
C GLY A 71 9.70 -5.44 -3.91
N THR A 72 8.61 -5.54 -4.67
CA THR A 72 8.61 -5.21 -6.10
C THR A 72 8.40 -3.73 -6.33
N TYR A 73 8.87 -3.24 -7.48
CA TYR A 73 8.55 -1.91 -7.99
C TYR A 73 7.08 -1.85 -8.48
N PRO A 74 6.39 -0.68 -8.45
CA PRO A 74 5.03 -0.58 -8.97
C PRO A 74 4.94 -0.92 -10.46
N ILE A 75 3.86 -1.59 -10.86
CA ILE A 75 3.52 -1.79 -12.27
C ILE A 75 3.16 -0.47 -12.94
N GLU A 76 3.24 -0.41 -14.26
CA GLU A 76 3.13 0.83 -15.05
C GLU A 76 1.88 1.67 -14.75
N ILE A 77 0.72 1.05 -14.56
CA ILE A 77 -0.52 1.78 -14.28
C ILE A 77 -0.51 2.44 -12.90
N ILE A 78 0.02 1.74 -11.88
CA ILE A 78 0.20 2.28 -10.53
C ILE A 78 1.31 3.34 -10.53
N LYS A 79 2.38 3.11 -11.28
CA LYS A 79 3.48 4.07 -11.46
C LYS A 79 2.96 5.39 -12.04
N LYS A 80 2.14 5.34 -13.09
CA LYS A 80 1.48 6.53 -13.67
C LYS A 80 0.60 7.26 -12.66
N PHE A 81 -0.13 6.52 -11.82
CA PHE A 81 -0.89 7.14 -10.74
C PHE A 81 0.03 7.89 -9.76
N LEU A 82 1.14 7.28 -9.35
CA LEU A 82 2.11 7.89 -8.44
C LEU A 82 2.79 9.12 -9.07
N GLU A 83 3.24 9.03 -10.31
CA GLU A 83 3.86 10.15 -11.05
C GLU A 83 2.92 11.36 -11.19
N ARG A 84 1.61 11.13 -11.34
CA ARG A 84 0.61 12.22 -11.44
C ARG A 84 0.25 12.85 -10.09
N ASN A 85 0.42 12.10 -9.00
CA ASN A 85 -0.11 12.48 -7.69
C ASN A 85 0.99 12.74 -6.64
N SER A 86 2.26 12.71 -7.06
CA SER A 86 3.42 12.91 -6.20
C SER A 86 4.49 13.81 -6.83
N ILE A 87 5.18 14.58 -6.00
CA ILE A 87 6.43 15.26 -6.34
C ILE A 87 7.60 14.29 -6.20
N ARG A 88 7.53 13.41 -5.20
CA ARG A 88 8.53 12.38 -4.95
C ARG A 88 7.83 11.05 -4.69
N MET A 89 8.38 10.00 -5.28
CA MET A 89 7.95 8.62 -5.07
C MET A 89 9.06 7.84 -4.36
N ASP A 90 8.67 7.02 -3.39
CA ASP A 90 9.54 6.02 -2.76
C ASP A 90 8.86 4.63 -2.75
N TRP A 91 9.63 3.56 -2.57
CA TRP A 91 9.10 2.20 -2.46
C TRP A 91 9.97 1.25 -1.63
N ASN A 92 9.39 0.21 -1.04
CA ASN A 92 10.20 -0.82 -0.39
C ASN A 92 10.72 -1.86 -1.40
N SER A 93 12.01 -2.22 -1.30
CA SER A 93 12.63 -3.31 -2.06
C SER A 93 12.86 -4.58 -1.23
N LEU A 94 12.62 -4.51 0.09
CA LEU A 94 12.74 -5.67 0.98
C LEU A 94 11.55 -6.61 0.81
N ILE A 95 11.83 -7.91 0.65
CA ILE A 95 10.83 -8.98 0.66
C ILE A 95 10.43 -9.23 2.12
N LEU A 96 9.19 -8.88 2.46
CA LEU A 96 8.61 -9.04 3.80
C LEU A 96 7.66 -10.24 3.90
N GLN A 97 7.26 -10.79 2.75
CA GLN A 97 6.29 -11.87 2.67
C GLN A 97 6.78 -12.95 1.70
N HIS A 98 6.67 -14.20 2.13
CA HIS A 98 6.89 -15.34 1.25
C HIS A 98 5.78 -15.44 0.18
N PRO A 99 6.08 -15.59 -1.12
CA PRO A 99 5.10 -15.53 -2.22
C PRO A 99 3.94 -16.54 -2.14
N LYS A 100 4.13 -17.65 -1.41
CA LYS A 100 3.11 -18.69 -1.19
C LYS A 100 2.07 -18.36 -0.11
N THR A 101 2.20 -17.22 0.57
CA THR A 101 1.27 -16.84 1.65
C THR A 101 0.21 -15.86 1.15
N THR A 102 -0.96 -15.85 1.80
CA THR A 102 -2.12 -15.02 1.38
C THR A 102 -2.29 -13.74 2.22
N SER A 103 -1.21 -13.28 2.85
CA SER A 103 -1.21 -12.21 3.87
C SER A 103 -0.89 -10.82 3.32
N CYS A 104 -0.72 -10.65 2.00
CA CYS A 104 -0.35 -9.37 1.37
C CYS A 104 -1.29 -8.21 1.76
N GLY A 105 -2.59 -8.49 1.88
CA GLY A 105 -3.58 -7.51 2.36
C GLY A 105 -3.37 -7.06 3.81
N LEU A 106 -2.91 -7.95 4.70
CA LEU A 106 -2.56 -7.59 6.08
C LEU A 106 -1.30 -6.74 6.13
N PHE A 107 -0.29 -7.06 5.31
CA PHE A 107 0.90 -6.22 5.19
C PHE A 107 0.57 -4.82 4.68
N CYS A 108 -0.37 -4.69 3.74
CA CYS A 108 -0.89 -3.39 3.30
C CYS A 108 -1.50 -2.60 4.45
N LEU A 109 -2.37 -3.24 5.25
CA LEU A 109 -2.99 -2.58 6.41
C LEU A 109 -1.96 -2.17 7.46
N TYR A 110 -0.96 -3.01 7.73
CA TYR A 110 0.14 -2.70 8.64
C TYR A 110 0.97 -1.51 8.15
N PHE A 111 1.33 -1.49 6.86
CA PHE A 111 1.99 -0.36 6.24
C PHE A 111 1.16 0.92 6.38
N LEU A 112 -0.14 0.89 6.07
CA LEU A 112 -1.00 2.08 6.22
C LEU A 112 -1.12 2.54 7.67
N TRP A 113 -1.21 1.60 8.62
CA TRP A 113 -1.21 1.89 10.05
C TRP A 113 0.07 2.60 10.49
N HIS A 114 1.22 2.15 9.98
CA HIS A 114 2.56 2.67 10.24
C HIS A 114 2.72 4.09 9.70
N MET A 115 2.40 4.31 8.41
CA MET A 115 2.53 5.61 7.77
C MET A 115 1.57 6.66 8.33
N ASN A 116 0.31 6.29 8.64
CA ASN A 116 -0.65 7.20 9.27
C ASN A 116 -0.27 7.61 10.71
N ARG A 117 0.77 7.00 11.29
CA ARG A 117 1.35 7.37 12.58
C ARG A 117 2.62 8.21 12.44
N GLY A 118 2.97 8.62 11.23
CA GLY A 118 4.15 9.44 10.96
C GLY A 118 5.46 8.64 11.00
N LEU A 119 5.39 7.31 10.97
CA LEU A 119 6.57 6.45 10.88
C LEU A 119 7.01 6.35 9.42
N THR A 120 8.31 6.18 9.20
CA THR A 120 8.90 6.18 7.86
C THR A 120 9.08 4.77 7.31
N ILE A 121 9.22 4.67 5.98
CA ILE A 121 9.37 3.39 5.28
C ILE A 121 10.69 2.67 5.60
N GLU A 122 11.71 3.40 6.07
CA GLU A 122 13.02 2.86 6.48
C GLU A 122 12.87 1.74 7.53
N ARG A 123 11.98 1.93 8.51
CA ARG A 123 11.69 0.90 9.53
C ARG A 123 11.10 -0.39 8.97
N LEU A 124 10.53 -0.35 7.76
CA LEU A 124 10.03 -1.53 7.05
C LEU A 124 11.09 -2.13 6.10
N ARG A 125 12.20 -1.41 5.88
CA ARG A 125 13.38 -1.87 5.12
C ARG A 125 14.44 -2.49 6.03
N GLU A 126 14.40 -2.18 7.31
CA GLU A 126 15.23 -2.83 8.32
C GLU A 126 14.85 -4.30 8.40
N ARG A 127 15.81 -5.20 8.18
CA ARG A 127 15.66 -6.56 8.69
C ARG A 127 15.68 -6.42 10.20
N ASN A 128 14.61 -6.84 10.88
CA ASN A 128 14.75 -7.25 12.27
C ASN A 128 15.78 -8.39 12.24
N VAL A 129 17.05 -8.04 12.45
CA VAL A 129 17.99 -8.96 13.04
C VAL A 129 17.37 -9.20 14.40
N CYS A 130 16.56 -10.24 14.52
CA CYS A 130 16.46 -10.89 15.82
C CYS A 130 17.90 -11.34 16.08
N GLU A 131 18.65 -10.49 16.77
CA GLU A 131 19.87 -10.93 17.42
C GLU A 131 19.46 -12.10 18.29
N ASN A 132 20.11 -13.22 17.98
CA ASN A 132 19.95 -14.53 18.58
C ASN A 132 19.48 -14.49 20.05
N GLU A 133 18.33 -15.10 20.31
CA GLU A 133 18.09 -15.82 21.57
C GLU A 133 18.19 -17.32 21.31
#